data_AF-A0A1V0ELW8-F1
#
_entry.id   AF-A0A1V0ELW8-F1
#
_cell.length_a   1.000
_cell.length_b   1.000
_cell.length_c   1.000
_cell.angle_alpha   90.00
_cell.angle_beta   90.00
_cell.angle_gamma   90.00
#
_symmetry.space_group_name_H-M   'P 1'
#
loop_
_entity.id
_entity.type
_entity.pdbx_description
1 polymer ?
#
loop_
_entity_poly.entity_id
_entity_poly.type
_entity_poly.pdbx_seq_one_letter_code
_entity_poly.pdbx_strand_id
1 'polypeptide(L)'
;NKLGGVIALVMSIAILFILPILHNSKSQGLQFYPINQILFWYMVIIIILLTWIGARPVEDPYILTGQILTVLYFMYYLINPIISKMWDNLLN
;
A
#
# COMPACT_ATOMS: atom_id res chain seq x y z
N ASN A 1 16.51 -13.44 -4.93
CA ASN A 1 17.43 -13.43 -3.78
C ASN A 1 16.72 -13.84 -2.50
N LYS A 2 17.18 -14.90 -1.82
CA LYS A 2 16.58 -15.42 -0.58
C LYS A 2 16.52 -14.36 0.52
N LEU A 3 17.56 -13.51 0.64
CA LEU A 3 17.60 -12.39 1.59
C LEU A 3 16.56 -11.30 1.28
N GLY A 4 16.41 -10.92 -0.01
CA GLY A 4 15.48 -9.87 -0.41
C GLY A 4 14.03 -10.19 -0.08
N GLY A 5 13.62 -11.46 -0.22
CA GLY A 5 12.29 -11.91 0.16
C GLY A 5 12.03 -11.79 1.67
N VAL A 6 13.02 -12.15 2.50
CA VAL A 6 12.91 -12.03 3.97
C VAL A 6 12.80 -10.56 4.38
N ILE A 7 13.62 -9.68 3.78
CA ILE A 7 13.58 -8.24 4.04
C ILE A 7 12.21 -7.67 3.66
N ALA A 8 11.67 -8.03 2.50
CA ALA A 8 10.36 -7.56 2.05
C ALA A 8 9.23 -7.99 3.00
N LEU A 9 9.31 -9.20 3.56
CA LEU A 9 8.33 -9.70 4.53
C LEU A 9 8.41 -8.95 5.86
N VAL A 10 9.61 -8.73 6.40
CA VAL A 10 9.76 -7.93 7.62
C VAL A 10 9.29 -6.50 7.39
N MET A 11 9.61 -5.92 6.23
CA MET A 11 9.23 -4.56 5.87
C MET A 11 7.70 -4.40 5.70
N SER A 12 6.99 -5.42 5.20
CA SER A 12 5.53 -5.35 5.05
C SER A 12 4.78 -5.28 6.38
N ILE A 13 5.36 -5.82 7.46
CA ILE A 13 4.81 -5.68 8.81
C ILE A 13 5.29 -4.38 9.44
N ALA A 14 6.59 -4.07 9.29
CA ALA A 14 7.19 -2.87 9.87
C ALA A 14 6.52 -1.57 9.38
N ILE A 15 6.02 -1.54 8.15
CA ILE A 15 5.37 -0.36 7.57
C ILE A 15 4.13 0.10 8.34
N LEU A 16 3.46 -0.81 9.06
CA LEU A 16 2.31 -0.48 9.91
C LEU A 16 2.69 0.42 11.08
N PHE A 17 3.90 0.30 11.62
CA PHE A 17 4.39 1.18 12.69
C PHE A 17 4.74 2.58 12.19
N ILE A 18 5.01 2.72 10.89
CA ILE A 18 5.31 4.01 10.24
C ILE A 18 4.01 4.75 9.88
N LEU A 19 2.89 4.02 9.76
CA LEU A 19 1.59 4.57 9.35
C LEU A 19 1.09 5.74 10.21
N PRO A 20 1.15 5.71 11.56
CA PRO A 20 0.73 6.84 12.39
C PRO A 20 1.58 8.10 12.16
N ILE A 21 2.85 7.94 11.77
CA ILE A 21 3.78 9.06 11.53
C ILE A 21 3.57 9.67 10.15
N LEU A 22 3.21 8.83 9.16
CA LEU A 22 2.94 9.27 7.79
C LEU A 22 1.58 9.97 7.65
N HIS A 23 0.62 9.64 8.51
CA HIS A 23 -0.72 10.21 8.46
C HIS A 23 -0.77 11.60 9.11
N ASN A 24 -0.32 12.61 8.37
CA ASN A 24 -0.40 14.03 8.75
C ASN A 24 -1.55 14.74 8.01
N SER A 25 -2.78 14.28 8.17
CA SER A 25 -3.96 14.96 7.63
C SER A 25 -4.53 15.98 8.63
N LYS A 26 -4.95 17.15 8.14
CA LYS A 26 -5.60 18.18 8.99
C LYS A 26 -6.96 17.74 9.55
N SER A 27 -7.64 16.79 8.89
CA SER A 27 -8.88 16.20 9.38
C SER A 27 -8.71 14.71 9.70
N GLN A 28 -9.37 14.25 10.77
CA GLN A 28 -9.24 12.89 11.31
C GLN A 28 -9.96 11.81 10.49
N GLY A 29 -10.85 12.19 9.55
CA GLY A 29 -11.72 11.25 8.84
C GLY A 29 -11.41 11.15 7.34
N LEU A 30 -11.25 9.92 6.84
CA LEU A 30 -11.19 9.60 5.40
C LEU A 30 -12.43 10.09 4.61
N GLN A 31 -13.55 10.35 5.31
CA GLN A 31 -14.76 10.92 4.70
C GLN A 31 -14.53 12.27 4.01
N PHE A 32 -13.56 13.06 4.48
CA PHE A 32 -13.21 14.35 3.90
C PHE A 32 -12.13 14.28 2.81
N TYR A 33 -11.58 13.09 2.56
CA TYR A 33 -10.56 12.83 1.53
C TYR A 33 -11.05 11.76 0.54
N PRO A 34 -11.92 12.11 -0.43
CA PRO A 34 -12.50 11.14 -1.36
C PRO A 34 -11.44 10.39 -2.19
N ILE A 35 -10.33 11.04 -2.54
CA ILE A 35 -9.22 10.39 -3.25
C ILE A 35 -8.54 9.33 -2.37
N ASN A 36 -8.30 9.64 -1.09
CA ASN A 36 -7.71 8.69 -0.15
C ASN A 36 -8.65 7.51 0.14
N GLN A 37 -9.97 7.72 0.11
CA GLN A 37 -10.96 6.65 0.22
C GLN A 37 -10.86 5.65 -0.95
N ILE A 38 -10.69 6.13 -2.18
CA ILE A 38 -10.49 5.27 -3.36
C ILE A 38 -9.17 4.49 -3.22
N LEU A 39 -8.08 5.16 -2.81
CA LEU A 39 -6.79 4.51 -2.62
C LEU A 39 -6.84 3.43 -1.54
N PHE A 40 -7.59 3.66 -0.46
CA PHE A 40 -7.79 2.66 0.59
C PHE A 40 -8.44 1.39 0.03
N TRP A 41 -9.50 1.51 -0.77
CA TRP A 41 -10.12 0.35 -1.42
C TRP A 41 -9.18 -0.35 -2.39
N TYR A 42 -8.34 0.40 -3.11
CA TYR A 42 -7.31 -0.18 -3.96
C TYR A 42 -6.30 -1.01 -3.15
N MET A 43 -5.85 -0.51 -2.00
CA MET A 43 -4.98 -1.27 -1.08
C MET A 43 -5.65 -2.58 -0.62
N VAL A 44 -6.94 -2.55 -0.27
CA VAL A 44 -7.69 -3.75 0.12
C VAL A 44 -7.70 -4.78 -1.00
N ILE A 45 -7.96 -4.35 -2.24
CA ILE A 45 -7.91 -5.22 -3.42
C ILE A 45 -6.52 -5.84 -3.61
N ILE A 46 -5.45 -5.04 -3.47
CA ILE A 46 -4.06 -5.55 -3.58
C ILE A 46 -3.77 -6.62 -2.52
N ILE A 47 -4.19 -6.42 -1.27
CA ILE A 47 -3.98 -7.41 -0.19
C ILE A 47 -4.69 -8.74 -0.52
N ILE A 48 -5.92 -8.66 -1.02
CA ILE A 48 -6.69 -9.85 -1.44
C ILE A 48 -5.96 -10.57 -2.59
N LEU A 49 -5.48 -9.82 -3.59
CA LEU A 49 -4.75 -10.40 -4.73
C LEU A 49 -3.39 -11.00 -4.31
N LEU A 50 -2.65 -10.36 -3.40
CA LEU A 50 -1.41 -10.90 -2.85
C LEU A 50 -1.64 -12.20 -2.09
N THR A 51 -2.72 -12.27 -1.31
CA THR A 51 -3.13 -13.50 -0.61
C THR A 51 -3.46 -14.61 -1.61
N TRP A 52 -4.16 -14.27 -2.68
CA TRP A 52 -4.48 -15.21 -3.75
C TRP A 52 -3.24 -15.72 -4.49
N ILE A 53 -2.29 -14.84 -4.82
CA ILE A 53 -1.02 -15.25 -5.46
C ILE A 53 -0.19 -16.13 -4.53
N GLY A 54 -0.20 -15.88 -3.22
CA GLY A 54 0.51 -16.72 -2.25
C GLY A 54 0.05 -18.18 -2.23
N ALA A 55 -1.17 -18.47 -2.69
CA ALA A 55 -1.72 -19.82 -2.81
C ALA A 55 -1.51 -20.46 -4.20
N ARG A 56 -0.95 -19.73 -5.17
CA ARG A 56 -0.70 -20.22 -6.54
C ARG A 56 0.70 -20.80 -6.67
N PRO A 57 0.91 -21.74 -7.62
CA PRO A 57 2.24 -22.28 -7.88
C PRO A 57 3.19 -21.18 -8.35
N VAL A 58 4.48 -21.35 -8.05
CA VAL A 58 5.55 -20.41 -8.43
C VAL A 58 5.95 -20.66 -9.89
N GLU A 59 5.03 -20.35 -10.79
CA GLU A 59 5.16 -20.49 -12.24
C GLU A 59 4.81 -19.17 -12.92
N ASP A 60 5.32 -18.92 -14.11
CA ASP A 60 4.85 -17.81 -14.93
C ASP A 60 3.40 -18.08 -15.38
N PRO A 61 2.48 -17.10 -15.31
CA PRO A 61 2.68 -15.66 -15.09
C PRO A 61 2.51 -15.19 -13.62
N TYR A 62 2.37 -16.10 -12.66
CA TYR A 62 2.10 -15.77 -11.25
C TYR A 62 3.27 -15.07 -10.56
N ILE A 63 4.51 -15.38 -10.97
CA ILE A 63 5.71 -14.72 -10.46
C ILE A 63 5.69 -13.22 -10.80
N LEU A 64 5.47 -12.88 -12.07
CA LEU A 64 5.43 -11.50 -12.54
C LEU A 64 4.29 -10.71 -11.88
N THR A 65 3.10 -11.31 -11.79
CA THR A 65 1.96 -10.66 -11.14
C THR A 65 2.20 -10.43 -9.65
N GLY A 66 2.83 -11.37 -8.94
CA GLY A 66 3.24 -11.19 -7.54
C GLY A 66 4.24 -10.04 -7.35
N GLN A 67 5.22 -9.92 -8.25
CA GLN A 67 6.19 -8.82 -8.21
C GLN A 67 5.51 -7.46 -8.44
N ILE A 68 4.60 -7.37 -9.42
CA ILE A 68 3.86 -6.12 -9.69
C ILE A 68 3.01 -5.73 -8.47
N LEU A 69 2.26 -6.69 -7.89
CA LEU A 69 1.41 -6.41 -6.73
C LEU A 69 2.21 -6.00 -5.49
N THR A 70 3.37 -6.61 -5.25
CA THR A 70 4.23 -6.22 -4.11
C THR A 70 4.79 -4.80 -4.28
N VAL A 71 5.17 -4.41 -5.49
CA VAL A 71 5.58 -3.02 -5.77
C VAL A 71 4.41 -2.06 -5.54
N LEU A 72 3.21 -2.39 -6.05
CA LEU A 72 2.01 -1.56 -5.85
C LEU A 72 1.64 -1.41 -4.36
N TYR A 73 1.79 -2.48 -3.57
CA TYR A 73 1.56 -2.47 -2.12
C TYR A 73 2.48 -1.48 -1.40
N PHE A 74 3.79 -1.51 -1.66
CA PHE A 74 4.71 -0.56 -1.04
C PHE A 74 4.53 0.87 -1.54
N MET A 75 4.19 1.05 -2.82
CA MET A 75 3.92 2.38 -3.39
C MET A 75 2.71 3.07 -2.76
N TYR A 76 1.68 2.32 -2.36
CA TYR A 76 0.52 2.87 -1.67
C TYR A 76 0.92 3.69 -0.43
N TYR A 77 1.82 3.18 0.41
CA TYR A 77 2.22 3.86 1.64
C TYR A 77 3.02 5.14 1.40
N LEU A 78 3.68 5.28 0.25
CA LEU A 78 4.36 6.50 -0.17
C LEU A 78 3.38 7.52 -0.77
N ILE A 79 2.43 7.05 -1.58
CA ILE A 79 1.47 7.90 -2.31
C ILE A 79 0.39 8.48 -1.39
N ASN A 80 -0.12 7.69 -0.45
CA ASN A 80 -1.20 8.09 0.46
C ASN A 80 -0.91 9.42 1.21
N PRO A 81 0.25 9.61 1.89
CA PRO A 81 0.54 10.87 2.57
C PRO A 81 0.71 12.05 1.60
N ILE A 82 1.27 11.84 0.41
CA ILE A 82 1.42 12.87 -0.62
C ILE A 82 0.06 13.41 -1.04
N ILE A 83 -0.89 12.52 -1.31
CA ILE A 83 -2.24 12.89 -1.74
C ILE A 83 -3.01 13.60 -0.62
N SER A 84 -2.88 13.13 0.63
CA SER A 84 -3.50 13.82 1.77
C SER A 84 -2.98 15.26 1.92
N LYS A 85 -1.67 15.47 1.77
CA LYS A 85 -1.05 16.79 1.83
C LYS A 85 -1.45 17.69 0.64
N MET A 86 -1.54 17.12 -0.56
CA MET A 86 -2.02 17.84 -1.73
C MET A 86 -3.46 18.30 -1.55
N TRP A 87 -4.32 17.45 -1.01
CA TRP A 87 -5.71 17.79 -0.72
C TRP A 87 -5.81 18.87 0.37
N ASP A 88 -5.00 18.78 1.42
CA ASP A 88 -4.93 19.79 2.49
C ASP A 88 -4.44 21.15 2.02
N ASN A 89 -3.67 21.20 0.93
CA ASN A 89 -3.24 22.44 0.28
C ASN A 89 -4.31 22.99 -0.67
N LEU A 90 -5.18 22.16 -1.24
CA LEU A 90 -6.29 22.61 -2.08
C LEU A 90 -7.44 23.19 -1.27
N LEU A 91 -7.61 22.74 -0.02
CA LEU A 91 -8.65 23.23 0.89
C LEU A 91 -8.26 24.51 1.64
N ASN A 92 -6.99 24.91 1.61
CA ASN A 92 -6.44 26.12 2.23
C ASN A 92 -6.26 27.23 1.21
#